data_AF-A0A2D4GR28-F1
#
_entry.id   AF-A0A2D4GR28-F1
#
_cell.length_a   1.000
_cell.length_b   1.000
_cell.length_c   1.000
_cell.angle_alpha   90.00
_cell.angle_beta   90.00
_cell.angle_gamma   90.00
#
_symmetry.space_group_name_H-M   'P 1'
#
loop_
_entity.id
_entity.type
_entity.pdbx_description
1 polymer ?
#
loop_
_entity_poly.entity_id
_entity_poly.type
_entity_poly.pdbx_seq_one_letter_code
_entity_poly.pdbx_strand_id
1 'polypeptide(L)'
;LCATSRERRFLTFASLKFEGQLFMTPYDFIQSVSSDEPRQTKQWKTLSKQEMNQILIETPPVWKGSSKLFRNLQERGIISYTEYLFLLCILTKPHAGFRI
;
A
#
# COMPACT_ATOMS: atom_id res chain seq x y z
N LEU A 1 10.21 -11.72 -19.07
CA LEU A 1 10.89 -10.98 -17.99
C LEU A 1 10.29 -11.43 -16.66
N CYS A 2 11.06 -12.10 -15.80
CA CYS A 2 10.52 -12.67 -14.56
C CYS A 2 10.49 -11.61 -13.47
N ALA A 3 9.31 -11.30 -12.93
CA ALA A 3 9.15 -10.37 -11.82
C ALA A 3 9.97 -10.80 -10.59
N THR A 4 10.53 -9.84 -9.85
CA THR A 4 11.27 -10.13 -8.60
C THR A 4 10.35 -10.74 -7.53
N SER A 5 10.90 -11.36 -6.47
CA SER A 5 10.07 -11.90 -5.38
C SER A 5 9.19 -10.83 -4.72
N ARG A 6 9.74 -9.63 -4.49
CA ARG A 6 9.02 -8.48 -3.93
C ARG A 6 7.95 -7.96 -4.89
N GLU A 7 8.24 -7.92 -6.18
CA GLU A 7 7.28 -7.54 -7.21
C GLU A 7 6.13 -8.54 -7.32
N ARG A 8 6.42 -9.85 -7.33
CA ARG A 8 5.37 -10.89 -7.28
C ARG A 8 4.52 -10.76 -6.03
N ARG A 9 5.12 -10.48 -4.88
CA ARG A 9 4.41 -10.25 -3.63
C ARG A 9 3.49 -9.03 -3.72
N PHE A 10 4.00 -7.91 -4.24
CA PHE A 10 3.20 -6.73 -4.52
C PHE A 10 2.01 -7.05 -5.43
N LEU A 11 2.26 -7.68 -6.59
CA LEU A 11 1.23 -8.07 -7.54
C LEU A 11 0.23 -9.07 -6.94
N THR A 12 0.65 -9.91 -5.97
CA THR A 12 -0.21 -10.88 -5.29
C THR A 12 -1.24 -10.21 -4.39
N PHE A 13 -0.87 -9.12 -3.73
CA PHE A 13 -1.74 -8.44 -2.76
C PHE A 13 -2.37 -7.15 -3.30
N ALA A 14 -1.86 -6.55 -4.37
CA ALA A 14 -2.44 -5.36 -4.98
C ALA A 14 -3.89 -5.59 -5.43
N SER A 15 -4.82 -4.79 -4.91
CA SER A 15 -6.25 -4.87 -5.19
C SER A 15 -6.79 -3.74 -6.08
N LEU A 16 -5.98 -2.70 -6.36
CA LEU A 16 -6.41 -1.53 -7.10
C LEU A 16 -5.73 -1.42 -8.46
N LYS A 17 -6.44 -0.88 -9.45
CA LYS A 17 -5.91 -0.47 -10.75
C LYS A 17 -6.29 0.99 -11.04
N PHE A 18 -5.32 1.82 -11.40
CA PHE A 18 -5.55 3.21 -11.82
C PHE A 18 -4.66 3.52 -13.02
N GLU A 19 -5.24 4.05 -14.10
CA GLU A 19 -4.52 4.40 -15.33
C GLU A 19 -3.62 3.27 -15.88
N GLY A 20 -4.07 2.02 -15.76
CA GLY A 20 -3.33 0.85 -16.25
C GLY A 20 -2.31 0.28 -15.25
N GLN A 21 -1.99 0.99 -14.18
CA GLN A 21 -1.03 0.58 -13.15
C GLN A 21 -1.73 -0.03 -11.93
N LEU A 22 -1.09 -1.02 -11.29
CA LEU A 22 -1.59 -1.65 -10.07
C LEU A 22 -1.08 -0.94 -8.82
N PHE A 23 -1.94 -0.88 -7.80
CA PHE A 23 -1.68 -0.25 -6.51
C PHE A 23 -2.19 -1.14 -5.38
N MET A 24 -1.61 -0.95 -4.20
CA MET A 24 -2.09 -1.51 -2.95
C MET A 24 -2.91 -0.47 -2.19
N THR A 25 -3.92 -0.91 -1.45
CA THR A 25 -4.49 -0.14 -0.34
C THR A 25 -3.60 -0.23 0.91
N PRO A 26 -3.78 0.64 1.92
CA PRO A 26 -3.18 0.45 3.23
C PRO A 26 -3.51 -0.91 3.86
N TYR A 27 -4.71 -1.44 3.63
CA TYR A 27 -5.12 -2.77 4.06
C TYR A 27 -4.33 -3.87 3.33
N ASP A 28 -4.18 -3.78 2.00
CA ASP A 28 -3.38 -4.72 1.21
C ASP A 28 -1.93 -4.76 1.71
N PHE A 29 -1.35 -3.59 2.01
CA PHE A 29 0.00 -3.50 2.56
C PHE A 29 0.11 -4.29 3.87
N ILE A 30 -0.81 -4.06 4.82
CA ILE A 30 -0.83 -4.78 6.10
C ILE A 30 -0.90 -6.29 5.84
N GLN A 31 -1.83 -6.75 4.99
CA GLN A 31 -1.95 -8.18 4.69
C GLN A 31 -0.68 -8.73 4.04
N SER A 32 -0.03 -7.99 3.14
CA SER A 32 1.16 -8.45 2.42
C SER A 32 2.35 -8.75 3.34
N VAL A 33 2.43 -8.06 4.48
CA VAL A 33 3.49 -8.22 5.49
C VAL A 33 3.08 -9.12 6.67
N SER A 34 1.78 -9.35 6.88
CA SER A 34 1.27 -10.12 8.02
C SER A 34 0.74 -11.51 7.69
N SER A 35 0.49 -11.81 6.43
CA SER A 35 -0.22 -13.02 5.99
C SER A 35 0.53 -13.67 4.83
N ASP A 36 0.62 -15.00 4.77
CA ASP A 36 1.31 -15.68 3.65
C ASP A 36 0.57 -15.56 2.31
N GLU A 37 -0.76 -15.55 2.33
CA GLU A 37 -1.60 -15.43 1.13
C GLU A 37 -2.76 -14.44 1.34
N PRO A 38 -3.32 -13.87 0.26
CA PRO A 38 -4.53 -13.03 0.35
C PRO A 38 -5.74 -13.85 0.82
N ARG A 39 -6.61 -13.23 1.64
CA ARG A 39 -7.80 -13.88 2.20
C ARG A 39 -8.93 -14.10 1.19
N GLN A 40 -8.93 -13.39 0.07
CA GLN A 40 -9.99 -13.44 -0.94
C GLN A 40 -9.40 -13.52 -2.34
N THR A 41 -10.15 -14.15 -3.25
CA THR A 41 -9.83 -14.21 -4.68
C THR A 41 -9.80 -12.82 -5.31
N LYS A 42 -8.75 -12.55 -6.08
CA LYS A 42 -8.47 -11.25 -6.69
C LYS A 42 -9.60 -10.74 -7.58
N GLN A 43 -10.17 -9.61 -7.20
CA GLN A 43 -10.95 -8.72 -8.06
C GLN A 43 -10.27 -7.35 -8.01
N TRP A 44 -9.62 -6.94 -9.10
CA TRP A 44 -9.02 -5.61 -9.15
C TRP A 44 -10.10 -4.55 -9.30
N LYS A 45 -10.23 -3.66 -8.31
CA LYS A 45 -11.08 -2.49 -8.45
C LYS A 45 -10.35 -1.46 -9.31
N THR A 46 -10.95 -1.09 -10.44
CA THR A 46 -10.45 0.02 -11.25
C THR A 46 -10.95 1.33 -10.66
N LEU A 47 -10.02 2.22 -10.28
CA LEU A 47 -10.34 3.54 -9.75
C LEU A 47 -10.61 4.53 -10.87
N SER A 48 -11.65 5.33 -10.69
CA SER A 48 -11.87 6.55 -11.47
C SER A 48 -11.00 7.70 -10.94
N LYS A 49 -10.82 8.74 -11.77
CA LYS A 49 -10.12 9.97 -11.36
C LYS A 49 -10.82 10.69 -10.19
N GLN A 50 -12.15 10.60 -10.11
CA GLN A 50 -12.92 11.17 -9.02
C GLN A 50 -12.66 10.43 -7.69
N GLU A 51 -12.67 9.10 -7.71
CA GLU A 51 -12.33 8.30 -6.52
C GLU A 51 -10.88 8.54 -6.07
N MET A 52 -9.96 8.66 -7.03
CA MET A 52 -8.57 9.02 -6.73
C MET A 52 -8.46 10.38 -6.04
N ASN A 53 -9.16 11.40 -6.54
CA ASN A 53 -9.21 12.72 -5.90
C ASN A 53 -9.83 12.66 -4.50
N GLN A 54 -10.86 11.83 -4.30
CA GLN A 54 -11.48 11.66 -3.00
C GLN A 54 -10.51 11.04 -1.98
N ILE A 55 -9.72 10.03 -2.39
CA ILE A 55 -8.66 9.45 -1.56
C ILE A 55 -7.65 10.53 -1.14
N LEU A 56 -7.25 11.42 -2.06
CA LEU A 56 -6.32 12.51 -1.75
C LEU A 56 -6.90 13.50 -0.74
N ILE A 57 -8.19 13.85 -0.87
CA ILE A 57 -8.89 14.77 0.06
C ILE A 57 -9.02 14.13 1.45
N GLU A 58 -9.32 12.84 1.53
CA GLU A 58 -9.48 12.12 2.80
C GLU A 58 -8.14 11.79 3.49
N THR A 59 -7.02 11.97 2.78
CA THR A 59 -5.68 11.67 3.33
C THR A 59 -5.38 12.62 4.50
N PRO A 60 -5.16 12.09 5.72
CA PRO A 60 -4.90 12.93 6.88
C PRO A 60 -3.54 13.63 6.75
N PRO A 61 -3.43 14.88 7.24
CA PRO A 61 -2.16 15.60 7.23
C PRO A 61 -1.14 14.92 8.16
N VAL A 62 0.15 15.13 7.89
CA VAL A 62 1.27 14.45 8.56
C VAL A 62 1.24 14.52 10.10
N TRP A 63 0.79 15.64 10.67
CA TRP A 63 0.71 15.83 12.13
C TRP A 63 -0.39 14.99 12.81
N LYS A 64 -1.29 14.38 12.03
CA LYS A 64 -2.25 13.36 12.51
C LYS A 64 -1.69 11.94 12.44
N GLY A 65 -0.39 11.78 12.17
CA GLY A 65 0.29 10.49 12.15
C GLY A 65 0.08 9.70 13.44
N SER A 66 -0.18 8.40 13.32
CA SER A 66 -0.33 7.51 14.47
C SER A 66 0.03 6.07 14.09
N SER A 67 0.26 5.21 15.08
CA SER A 67 0.44 3.76 14.90
C SER A 67 -0.83 3.03 14.40
N LYS A 68 -1.94 3.77 14.22
CA LYS A 68 -3.20 3.28 13.66
C LYS A 68 -3.50 3.83 12.27
N LEU A 69 -2.63 4.68 11.71
CA LEU A 69 -2.89 5.37 10.43
C LEU A 69 -3.40 4.44 9.32
N PHE A 70 -2.65 3.37 9.01
CA PHE A 70 -3.03 2.43 7.94
C PHE A 70 -4.31 1.65 8.27
N ARG A 71 -4.53 1.31 9.55
CA ARG A 71 -5.76 0.65 10.02
C ARG A 71 -6.98 1.55 9.96
N ASN A 72 -6.79 2.86 10.14
CA ASN A 72 -7.87 3.85 10.04
C ASN A 72 -8.24 4.12 8.57
N LEU A 73 -7.24 4.15 7.68
CA LEU A 73 -7.46 4.34 6.24
C LEU A 73 -8.07 3.10 5.58
N GLN A 74 -7.73 1.88 6.03
CA GLN A 74 -8.23 0.63 5.46
C GLN A 74 -8.02 0.56 3.93
N GLU A 75 -9.11 0.57 3.16
CA GLU A 75 -9.10 0.55 1.69
C GLU A 75 -8.98 1.95 1.06
N ARG A 76 -9.04 3.01 1.87
CA ARG A 76 -9.04 4.42 1.42
C ARG A 76 -7.62 4.97 1.33
N GLY A 77 -6.84 4.41 0.41
CA GLY A 77 -5.49 4.85 0.13
C GLY A 77 -4.93 4.12 -1.07
N ILE A 78 -3.88 4.67 -1.66
CA ILE A 78 -3.12 4.01 -2.71
C ILE A 78 -1.64 3.97 -2.35
N ILE A 79 -0.97 2.88 -2.70
CA ILE A 79 0.44 2.64 -2.47
C ILE A 79 0.99 2.01 -3.75
N SER A 80 1.89 2.73 -4.41
CA SER A 80 2.63 2.26 -5.58
C SER A 80 3.68 1.21 -5.21
N TYR A 81 4.22 0.51 -6.21
CA TYR A 81 5.29 -0.47 -5.96
C TYR A 81 6.54 0.16 -5.32
N THR A 82 6.91 1.37 -5.71
CA THR A 82 8.06 2.08 -5.12
C THR A 82 7.80 2.46 -3.66
N GLU A 83 6.59 2.91 -3.34
CA GLU A 83 6.19 3.20 -1.95
C GLU A 83 6.10 1.93 -1.11
N TYR A 84 5.63 0.82 -1.68
CA TYR A 84 5.67 -0.50 -1.04
C TYR A 84 7.09 -0.88 -0.63
N LEU A 85 8.07 -0.76 -1.53
CA LEU A 85 9.48 -1.03 -1.22
C LEU A 85 10.02 -0.08 -0.15
N PHE A 86 9.66 1.21 -0.21
CA PHE A 86 10.05 2.19 0.81
C PHE A 86 9.51 1.81 2.20
N LEU A 87 8.24 1.43 2.29
CA LEU A 87 7.62 1.00 3.54
C LEU A 87 8.25 -0.29 4.08
N LEU A 88 8.56 -1.27 3.22
CA LEU A 88 9.32 -2.46 3.63
C LEU A 88 10.69 -2.09 4.21
N CYS A 89 11.40 -1.15 3.58
CA CYS A 89 12.68 -0.67 4.08
C CYS A 89 12.55 -0.03 5.48
N ILE A 90 11.49 0.75 5.71
CA ILE A 90 11.19 1.35 7.02
C ILE A 90 11.04 0.26 8.09
N LEU A 91 10.30 -0.82 7.80
CA LEU A 91 10.04 -1.90 8.77
C LEU A 91 11.33 -2.60 9.25
N THR A 92 12.37 -2.61 8.42
CA THR A 92 13.66 -3.25 8.75
C THR A 92 14.75 -2.28 9.20
N LYS A 93 14.50 -0.97 9.14
CA LYS A 93 15.51 0.04 9.47
C LYS A 93 15.58 0.23 10.99
N PRO A 94 16.77 0.17 11.61
CA PRO A 94 16.91 0.45 13.05
C PRO A 94 16.68 1.94 13.33
N HIS A 95 16.20 2.29 14.54
CA HIS A 95 15.94 3.68 14.95
C HIS A 95 17.14 4.61 14.71
N ALA A 96 18.37 4.15 14.94
CA ALA A 96 19.58 4.93 14.68
C ALA A 96 19.70 5.38 13.21
N GLY A 97 19.19 4.59 12.26
CA GLY A 97 19.21 4.92 10.84
C GLY A 97 18.17 5.94 10.39
N PHE A 98 17.35 6.47 11.31
CA PHE A 98 16.41 7.58 11.06
C PHE A 98 16.88 8.92 11.63
N ARG A 99 17.99 8.93 12.36
CA ARG A 99 18.58 10.17 12.86
C ARG A 99 19.23 10.90 11.68
N ILE A 100 18.97 12.21 11.59
CA ILE A 100 19.57 13.15 10.63
C ILE A 100 20.65 13.94 11.38
#